data_AF-A0A3D0KFK8-F1
#
_entry.id   AF-A0A3D0KFK8-F1
#
_cell.length_a   1.000
_cell.length_b   1.000
_cell.length_c   1.000
_cell.angle_alpha   90.00
_cell.angle_beta   90.00
_cell.angle_gamma   90.00
#
_symmetry.space_group_name_H-M   'P 1'
#
loop_
_entity.id
_entity.type
_entity.pdbx_description
1 polymer ?
#
loop_
_entity_poly.entity_id
_entity_poly.type
_entity_poly.pdbx_seq_one_letter_code
_entity_poly.pdbx_strand_id
1 'polypeptide(L)'
;MLSLRPLAFCAAFGACGVVYGGEMAADQRLEKAASLEDVAAVFIPEDTWQRQKAAALEEQLREALTDNGGSDSVFLADADIGPLGKALLVVLNEEPVLPHVRYRLRYAQANVTPELSSPLIAELVEISRFNLGPSRRAELIEIYGEKQVAPAAEFGQTPDVAWRLVTRPIMGQVAGLVHVARRELSQQHDADCFEFSCRDVDSLNEAVRDWPEFEPIEPLFDQGPLELSVLQVGLEKLSLRDEQGHAGWRIPEWPESVAAGEPFIEVYIERGLGQDDALDLVIHHDQLMDDHTRALWERLIVLGAGDTALMFSTSDQQPWPRQ
;
A
#
# COMPACT_ATOMS: atom_id res chain seq x y z
N MET A 1 -26.18 6.33 61.40
CA MET A 1 -25.43 7.43 60.77
C MET A 1 -24.51 6.82 59.73
N LEU A 2 -24.98 6.64 58.50
CA LEU A 2 -24.18 6.18 57.37
C LEU A 2 -23.82 7.42 56.53
N SER A 3 -22.52 7.67 56.37
CA SER A 3 -21.97 8.76 55.58
C SER A 3 -21.74 8.31 54.14
N LEU A 4 -22.60 8.74 53.22
CA LEU A 4 -22.37 8.68 51.77
C LEU A 4 -21.28 9.70 51.38
N ARG A 5 -20.26 9.25 50.64
CA ARG A 5 -19.35 10.12 49.87
C ARG A 5 -19.56 9.86 48.37
N PRO A 6 -19.61 10.91 47.53
CA PRO A 6 -19.85 10.75 46.11
C PRO A 6 -18.58 10.32 45.37
N LEU A 7 -18.74 9.36 44.46
CA LEU A 7 -17.76 8.99 43.45
C LEU A 7 -17.64 10.13 42.43
N ALA A 8 -16.49 10.81 42.42
CA ALA A 8 -16.13 11.71 41.34
C ALA A 8 -15.56 10.88 40.18
N PHE A 9 -16.31 10.85 39.07
CA PHE A 9 -15.87 10.39 37.77
C PHE A 9 -14.83 11.39 37.24
N CYS A 10 -13.55 11.03 37.24
CA CYS A 10 -12.54 11.72 36.44
C CYS A 10 -12.34 10.93 35.14
N ALA A 11 -12.91 11.43 34.06
CA ALA A 11 -12.56 11.06 32.70
C ALA A 11 -11.11 11.52 32.45
N ALA A 12 -10.18 10.57 32.37
CA ALA A 12 -8.84 10.81 31.87
C ALA A 12 -8.82 10.47 30.38
N PHE A 13 -9.15 11.45 29.55
CA PHE A 13 -8.67 11.51 28.17
C PHE A 13 -7.17 11.78 28.23
N GLY A 14 -6.37 10.84 27.76
CA GLY A 14 -4.91 10.93 27.82
C GLY A 14 -4.27 9.76 27.08
N ALA A 15 -4.62 9.58 25.81
CA ALA A 15 -3.82 8.75 24.91
C ALA A 15 -2.52 9.51 24.59
N CYS A 16 -1.58 9.50 25.53
CA CYS A 16 -0.15 9.57 25.19
C CYS A 16 0.26 8.16 24.78
N GLY A 17 -0.15 7.77 23.57
CA GLY A 17 0.51 6.68 22.87
C GLY A 17 1.83 7.22 22.35
N VAL A 18 2.93 6.75 22.92
CA VAL A 18 4.22 6.82 22.23
C VAL A 18 4.02 5.97 20.98
N VAL A 19 3.77 6.61 19.84
CA VAL A 19 3.84 5.96 18.54
C VAL A 19 5.30 5.59 18.36
N TYR A 20 5.66 4.36 18.75
CA TYR A 20 6.85 3.73 18.19
C TYR A 20 6.68 3.85 16.68
N GLY A 21 7.63 4.49 16.01
CA GLY A 21 7.56 4.95 14.62
C GLY A 21 7.45 3.86 13.55
N GLY A 22 6.67 2.81 13.83
CA GLY A 22 6.38 1.65 13.01
C GLY A 22 5.47 1.98 11.83
N GLU A 23 4.21 2.34 12.11
CA GLU A 23 3.19 2.41 11.07
C GLU A 23 2.87 3.83 10.61
N MET A 24 2.34 3.93 9.40
CA MET A 24 1.82 5.17 8.83
C MET A 24 0.51 5.55 9.53
N ALA A 25 0.48 6.74 10.14
CA ALA A 25 -0.63 7.22 10.95
C ALA A 25 -0.69 8.76 10.95
N ALA A 26 -1.83 9.31 11.39
CA ALA A 26 -2.01 10.74 11.61
C ALA A 26 -0.87 11.35 12.45
N ASP A 27 -0.30 12.47 12.01
CA ASP A 27 0.67 13.23 12.78
C ASP A 27 0.44 14.73 12.67
N GLN A 28 0.08 15.36 13.79
CA GLN A 28 -0.22 16.79 13.86
C GLN A 28 0.97 17.67 13.40
N ARG A 29 2.20 17.18 13.45
CA ARG A 29 3.37 17.92 12.97
C ARG A 29 3.31 18.12 11.44
N LEU A 30 2.66 17.21 10.71
CA LEU A 30 2.46 17.32 9.25
C LEU A 30 1.52 18.46 8.88
N GLU A 31 0.55 18.82 9.74
CA GLU A 31 -0.36 19.95 9.49
C GLU A 31 0.35 21.31 9.41
N LYS A 32 1.57 21.40 9.97
CA LYS A 32 2.36 22.63 10.06
C LYS A 32 3.59 22.61 9.16
N ALA A 33 3.68 21.64 8.25
CA ALA A 33 4.84 21.51 7.38
C ALA A 33 4.95 22.72 6.44
N ALA A 34 6.09 23.42 6.49
CA ALA A 34 6.39 24.54 5.61
C ALA A 34 7.20 24.11 4.38
N SER A 35 7.77 22.90 4.41
CA SER A 35 8.57 22.33 3.33
C SER A 35 8.38 20.80 3.23
N LEU A 36 8.80 20.24 2.11
CA LEU A 36 8.84 18.77 1.93
C LEU A 36 9.86 18.10 2.85
N GLU A 37 10.90 18.83 3.27
CA GLU A 37 11.86 18.32 4.25
C GLU A 37 11.21 18.20 5.63
N ASP A 38 10.32 19.12 6.01
CA ASP A 38 9.55 19.01 7.26
C ASP A 38 8.63 17.78 7.23
N VAL A 39 7.96 17.56 6.09
CA VAL A 39 7.16 16.34 5.87
C VAL A 39 8.03 15.10 6.01
N ALA A 40 9.19 15.06 5.35
CA ALA A 40 10.10 13.93 5.39
C ALA A 40 10.68 13.70 6.80
N ALA A 41 10.97 14.75 7.56
CA ALA A 41 11.47 14.63 8.93
C ALA A 41 10.45 13.98 9.88
N VAL A 42 9.15 14.17 9.62
CA VAL A 42 8.07 13.57 10.41
C VAL A 42 7.71 12.18 9.89
N PHE A 43 7.51 12.04 8.59
CA PHE A 43 7.08 10.79 7.96
C PHE A 43 8.21 9.76 7.82
N ILE A 44 9.46 10.20 7.71
CA ILE A 44 10.66 9.36 7.55
C ILE A 44 11.71 9.75 8.60
N PRO A 45 11.46 9.43 9.89
CA PRO A 45 12.40 9.77 10.95
C PRO A 45 13.70 8.96 10.81
N GLU A 46 14.84 9.66 10.82
CA GLU A 46 16.18 9.12 10.47
C GLU A 46 16.71 8.06 11.45
N ASP A 47 16.13 7.98 12.65
CA ASP A 47 16.51 7.01 13.68
C ASP A 47 16.02 5.58 13.38
N THR A 48 14.96 5.47 12.56
CA THR A 48 14.26 4.21 12.28
C THR A 48 14.22 3.89 10.79
N TRP A 49 14.42 4.87 9.91
CA TRP A 49 14.35 4.72 8.47
C TRP A 49 15.69 5.03 7.79
N GLN A 50 16.11 4.13 6.90
CA GLN A 50 17.34 4.27 6.12
C GLN A 50 17.01 5.02 4.82
N ARG A 51 17.31 6.32 4.79
CA ARG A 51 17.09 7.17 3.60
C ARG A 51 17.83 6.64 2.38
N GLN A 52 17.13 6.61 1.26
CA GLN A 52 17.66 6.24 -0.06
C GLN A 52 17.76 7.49 -0.95
N LYS A 53 18.46 7.36 -2.09
CA LYS A 53 18.59 8.47 -3.04
C LYS A 53 17.43 8.46 -4.04
N ALA A 54 16.40 9.26 -3.79
CA ALA A 54 15.19 9.32 -4.60
C ALA A 54 15.45 9.42 -6.11
N ALA A 55 16.29 10.36 -6.54
CA ALA A 55 16.61 10.55 -7.96
C ALA A 55 17.33 9.36 -8.61
N ALA A 56 18.17 8.63 -7.86
CA ALA A 56 18.83 7.44 -8.39
C ALA A 56 17.85 6.27 -8.52
N LEU A 57 16.94 6.14 -7.54
CA LEU A 57 15.89 5.13 -7.55
C LEU A 57 14.91 5.36 -8.71
N GLU A 58 14.50 6.61 -8.94
CA GLU A 58 13.65 6.93 -10.11
C GLU A 58 14.29 6.54 -11.44
N GLU A 59 15.59 6.79 -11.59
CA GLU A 59 16.29 6.41 -12.82
C GLU A 59 16.32 4.89 -13.00
N GLN A 60 16.59 4.14 -11.93
CA GLN A 60 16.55 2.68 -11.95
C GLN A 60 15.16 2.15 -12.32
N LEU A 61 14.09 2.76 -11.80
CA LEU A 61 12.73 2.38 -12.16
C LEU A 61 12.45 2.62 -13.65
N ARG A 62 12.90 3.75 -14.20
CA ARG A 62 12.75 4.04 -15.63
C ARG A 62 13.51 3.03 -16.48
N GLU A 63 14.76 2.74 -16.13
CA GLU A 63 15.59 1.74 -16.81
C GLU A 63 14.89 0.38 -16.82
N ALA A 64 14.41 -0.08 -15.66
CA ALA A 64 13.68 -1.35 -15.52
C ALA A 64 12.39 -1.41 -16.36
N LEU A 65 11.65 -0.30 -16.48
CA LEU A 65 10.46 -0.23 -17.32
C LEU A 65 10.80 -0.21 -18.82
N THR A 66 11.89 0.48 -19.21
CA THR A 66 12.31 0.54 -20.62
C THR A 66 12.93 -0.75 -21.12
N ASP A 67 13.69 -1.47 -20.30
CA ASP A 67 14.33 -2.74 -20.67
C ASP A 67 13.30 -3.85 -20.91
N ASN A 68 12.13 -3.75 -20.29
CA ASN A 68 11.04 -4.73 -20.43
C ASN A 68 10.08 -4.48 -21.61
N GLY A 69 10.39 -3.54 -22.51
CA GLY A 69 9.58 -3.34 -23.71
C GLY A 69 9.47 -1.87 -24.15
N GLY A 70 10.61 -1.21 -24.32
CA GLY A 70 10.74 0.20 -24.68
C GLY A 70 9.67 0.70 -25.67
N SER A 71 8.83 1.59 -25.16
CA SER A 71 7.91 2.39 -25.94
C SER A 71 8.70 3.45 -26.73
N ASP A 72 8.37 3.66 -28.01
CA ASP A 72 8.85 4.80 -28.84
C ASP A 72 8.31 6.17 -28.34
N SER A 73 7.88 6.24 -27.07
CA SER A 73 7.32 7.43 -26.45
C SER A 73 8.41 8.47 -26.15
N VAL A 74 8.06 9.74 -26.36
CA VAL A 74 8.87 10.89 -25.94
C VAL A 74 8.69 11.23 -24.45
N PHE A 75 7.75 10.57 -23.77
CA PHE A 75 7.51 10.72 -22.34
C PHE A 75 8.35 9.73 -21.52
N LEU A 76 8.58 10.05 -20.25
CA LEU A 76 9.26 9.14 -19.33
C LEU A 76 8.42 7.88 -19.13
N ALA A 77 9.06 6.70 -19.05
CA ALA A 77 8.37 5.42 -18.91
C ALA A 77 7.53 5.32 -17.62
N ASP A 78 7.87 6.10 -16.59
CA ASP A 78 7.17 6.20 -15.32
C ASP A 78 6.30 7.46 -15.19
N ALA A 79 6.13 8.24 -16.27
CA ALA A 79 5.49 9.56 -16.23
C ALA A 79 4.06 9.53 -15.67
N ASP A 80 3.30 8.51 -16.04
CA ASP A 80 1.88 8.35 -15.69
C ASP A 80 1.66 7.42 -14.49
N ILE A 81 2.73 6.85 -13.94
CA ILE A 81 2.64 5.95 -12.80
C ILE A 81 2.46 6.77 -11.52
N GLY A 82 1.31 6.56 -10.87
CA GLY A 82 0.98 7.18 -9.59
C GLY A 82 1.84 6.71 -8.42
N PRO A 83 1.67 7.33 -7.25
CA PRO A 83 2.53 7.12 -6.09
C PRO A 83 2.45 5.69 -5.52
N LEU A 84 1.26 5.07 -5.52
CA LEU A 84 1.08 3.66 -5.15
C LEU A 84 1.83 2.72 -6.11
N GLY A 85 1.73 2.98 -7.42
CA GLY A 85 2.44 2.20 -8.45
C GLY A 85 3.96 2.36 -8.35
N LYS A 86 4.45 3.59 -8.10
CA LYS A 86 5.89 3.83 -7.87
C LYS A 86 6.39 3.11 -6.61
N ALA A 87 5.63 3.14 -5.52
CA ALA A 87 6.00 2.43 -4.30
C ALA A 87 6.10 0.91 -4.52
N LEU A 88 5.12 0.33 -5.24
CA LEU A 88 5.17 -1.08 -5.63
C LEU A 88 6.40 -1.40 -6.48
N LEU A 89 6.68 -0.59 -7.49
CA LEU A 89 7.86 -0.75 -8.34
C LEU A 89 9.18 -0.67 -7.57
N VAL A 90 9.30 0.23 -6.59
CA VAL A 90 10.48 0.31 -5.71
C VAL A 90 10.70 -1.04 -5.01
N VAL A 91 9.66 -1.61 -4.41
CA VAL A 91 9.81 -2.90 -3.70
C VAL A 91 10.12 -4.03 -4.67
N LEU A 92 9.47 -4.09 -5.83
CA LEU A 92 9.70 -5.14 -6.83
C LEU A 92 11.12 -5.09 -7.44
N ASN A 93 11.73 -3.90 -7.50
CA ASN A 93 13.08 -3.72 -8.04
C ASN A 93 14.18 -3.91 -6.98
N GLU A 94 13.95 -3.41 -5.76
CA GLU A 94 14.99 -3.36 -4.72
C GLU A 94 14.99 -4.60 -3.81
N GLU A 95 13.86 -5.29 -3.66
CA GLU A 95 13.75 -6.46 -2.78
C GLU A 95 13.78 -7.77 -3.57
N PRO A 96 14.36 -8.85 -3.02
CA PRO A 96 14.35 -10.16 -3.66
C PRO A 96 12.92 -10.68 -3.88
N VAL A 97 12.69 -11.31 -5.03
CA VAL A 97 11.42 -11.98 -5.35
C VAL A 97 11.18 -13.14 -4.36
N LEU A 98 9.95 -13.25 -3.86
CA LEU A 98 9.53 -14.30 -2.94
C LEU A 98 8.39 -15.15 -3.53
N PRO A 99 8.37 -16.48 -3.26
CA PRO A 99 7.28 -17.35 -3.72
C PRO A 99 5.93 -17.08 -3.03
N HIS A 100 5.97 -16.73 -1.75
CA HIS A 100 4.79 -16.50 -0.91
C HIS A 100 4.92 -15.15 -0.23
N VAL A 101 4.14 -14.17 -0.70
CA VAL A 101 4.32 -12.78 -0.31
C VAL A 101 2.99 -12.06 -0.18
N ARG A 102 2.94 -11.15 0.78
CA ARG A 102 1.88 -10.17 0.93
C ARG A 102 2.49 -8.77 0.89
N TYR A 103 1.92 -7.91 0.08
CA TYR A 103 2.21 -6.48 0.06
C TYR A 103 1.05 -5.72 0.70
N ARG A 104 1.37 -4.74 1.55
CA ARG A 104 0.41 -3.76 2.09
C ARG A 104 0.87 -2.38 1.68
N LEU A 105 0.06 -1.66 0.92
CA LEU A 105 0.28 -0.28 0.57
C LEU A 105 -0.73 0.59 1.32
N ARG A 106 -0.26 1.75 1.79
CA ARG A 106 -1.08 2.77 2.45
C ARG A 106 -0.78 4.12 1.83
N TYR A 107 -1.82 4.86 1.51
CA TYR A 107 -1.72 6.20 0.91
C TYR A 107 -2.38 7.24 1.82
N ALA A 108 -1.67 8.34 2.06
CA ALA A 108 -2.18 9.53 2.71
C ALA A 108 -1.65 10.78 2.02
N GLN A 109 -2.08 11.93 2.53
CA GLN A 109 -1.63 13.23 2.08
C GLN A 109 -1.20 14.10 3.26
N ALA A 110 -0.38 15.11 2.95
CA ALA A 110 -0.06 16.21 3.86
C ALA A 110 0.02 17.53 3.08
N ASN A 111 -0.48 18.60 3.68
CA ASN A 111 -0.35 19.94 3.12
C ASN A 111 1.05 20.49 3.42
N VAL A 112 1.69 21.03 2.41
CA VAL A 112 2.90 21.84 2.56
C VAL A 112 2.52 23.27 2.26
N THR A 113 2.73 24.17 3.22
CA THR A 113 2.41 25.60 3.08
C THR A 113 3.69 26.42 3.19
N PRO A 114 4.46 26.59 2.10
CA PRO A 114 5.67 27.40 2.12
C PRO A 114 5.34 28.89 2.29
N GLU A 115 6.23 29.64 2.94
CA GLU A 115 6.00 31.08 3.20
C GLU A 115 5.91 31.93 1.93
N LEU A 116 6.61 31.52 0.85
CA LEU A 116 6.85 32.34 -0.34
C LEU A 116 6.29 31.72 -1.63
N SER A 117 5.54 30.63 -1.55
CA SER A 117 4.95 29.97 -2.73
C SER A 117 3.55 29.44 -2.45
N SER A 118 2.85 29.03 -3.49
CA SER A 118 1.55 28.37 -3.34
C SER A 118 1.68 27.09 -2.50
N PRO A 119 0.66 26.77 -1.68
CA PRO A 119 0.58 25.47 -1.03
C PRO A 119 0.63 24.35 -2.06
N LEU A 120 1.20 23.23 -1.65
CA LEU A 120 1.23 22.01 -2.45
C LEU A 120 0.87 20.82 -1.57
N ILE A 121 0.38 19.76 -2.21
CA ILE A 121 0.08 18.50 -1.55
C ILE A 121 1.29 17.58 -1.69
N ALA A 122 1.79 17.09 -0.56
CA ALA A 122 2.71 15.97 -0.51
C ALA A 122 1.90 14.68 -0.40
N GLU A 123 2.16 13.75 -1.31
CA GLU A 123 1.55 12.42 -1.30
C GLU A 123 2.48 11.47 -0.55
N LEU A 124 1.93 10.75 0.41
CA LEU A 124 2.66 9.90 1.33
C LEU A 124 2.26 8.45 1.02
N VAL A 125 3.25 7.60 0.82
CA VAL A 125 3.00 6.16 0.62
C VAL A 125 3.90 5.36 1.53
N GLU A 126 3.31 4.42 2.24
CA GLU A 126 4.02 3.31 2.89
C GLU A 126 3.70 2.02 2.14
N ILE A 127 4.72 1.26 1.75
CA ILE A 127 4.55 -0.10 1.24
C ILE A 127 5.35 -1.06 2.12
N SER A 128 4.71 -2.12 2.59
CA SER A 128 5.34 -3.19 3.34
C SER A 128 5.25 -4.50 2.56
N ARG A 129 6.31 -5.29 2.58
CA ARG A 129 6.38 -6.63 1.99
C ARG A 129 6.66 -7.64 3.10
N PHE A 130 5.74 -8.59 3.25
CA PHE A 130 5.79 -9.65 4.24
C PHE A 130 6.12 -10.99 3.57
N ASN A 131 7.15 -11.66 4.08
CA ASN A 131 7.56 -12.99 3.67
C ASN A 131 6.75 -14.04 4.43
N LEU A 132 5.83 -14.70 3.73
CA LEU A 132 4.94 -15.72 4.30
C LEU A 132 5.54 -17.12 4.22
N GLY A 133 6.67 -17.29 3.54
CA GLY A 133 7.37 -18.55 3.36
C GLY A 133 7.68 -19.31 4.65
N PRO A 134 8.30 -18.67 5.67
CA PRO A 134 8.60 -19.34 6.93
C PRO A 134 7.37 -19.87 7.66
N SER A 135 6.28 -19.08 7.73
CA SER A 135 5.02 -19.48 8.36
C SER A 135 4.37 -20.64 7.61
N ARG A 136 4.31 -20.53 6.28
CA ARG A 136 3.75 -21.59 5.41
C ARG A 136 4.54 -22.90 5.52
N ARG A 137 5.87 -22.82 5.58
CA ARG A 137 6.71 -24.00 5.80
C ARG A 137 6.43 -24.63 7.16
N ALA A 138 6.30 -23.83 8.22
CA ALA A 138 6.02 -24.34 9.56
C ALA A 138 4.70 -25.12 9.58
N GLU A 139 3.64 -24.56 9.01
CA GLU A 139 2.34 -25.22 8.88
C GLU A 139 2.42 -26.54 8.09
N LEU A 140 3.10 -26.53 6.93
CA LEU A 140 3.26 -27.75 6.12
C LEU A 140 4.06 -28.84 6.86
N ILE A 141 5.00 -28.47 7.73
CA ILE A 141 5.74 -29.43 8.57
C ILE A 141 4.84 -30.04 9.62
N GLU A 142 3.95 -29.26 10.21
CA GLU A 142 2.96 -29.76 11.17
C GLU A 142 1.99 -30.76 10.51
N ILE A 143 1.57 -30.49 9.28
CA ILE A 143 0.63 -31.33 8.53
C ILE A 143 1.29 -32.61 7.96
N TYR A 144 2.43 -32.47 7.27
CA TYR A 144 3.04 -33.55 6.47
C TYR A 144 4.33 -34.12 7.06
N GLY A 145 4.93 -33.44 8.04
CA GLY A 145 6.22 -33.79 8.63
C GLY A 145 7.42 -33.27 7.82
N GLU A 146 8.49 -32.90 8.51
CA GLU A 146 9.66 -32.20 7.93
C GLU A 146 10.30 -32.92 6.73
N LYS A 147 10.31 -34.25 6.71
CA LYS A 147 10.92 -35.04 5.62
C LYS A 147 10.17 -34.93 4.29
N GLN A 148 8.91 -34.52 4.31
CA GLN A 148 8.04 -34.41 3.13
C GLN A 148 7.95 -32.96 2.63
N VAL A 149 8.51 -32.00 3.37
CA VAL A 149 8.44 -30.57 3.07
C VAL A 149 9.77 -30.10 2.49
N ALA A 150 9.71 -29.22 1.50
CA ALA A 150 10.89 -28.67 0.87
C ALA A 150 11.82 -27.92 1.85
N PRO A 151 13.11 -27.76 1.53
CA PRO A 151 14.05 -26.98 2.34
C PRO A 151 13.60 -25.53 2.54
N ALA A 152 14.00 -24.90 3.65
CA ALA A 152 13.61 -23.53 3.98
C ALA A 152 13.99 -22.49 2.90
N ALA A 153 15.06 -22.74 2.14
CA ALA A 153 15.48 -21.86 1.04
C ALA A 153 14.42 -21.75 -0.08
N GLU A 154 13.67 -22.82 -0.35
CA GLU A 154 12.61 -22.85 -1.38
C GLU A 154 11.38 -21.99 -0.99
N PHE A 155 11.22 -21.68 0.30
CA PHE A 155 10.13 -20.84 0.79
C PHE A 155 10.50 -19.35 0.86
N GLY A 156 11.79 -19.01 0.75
CA GLY A 156 12.29 -17.66 0.95
C GLY A 156 12.54 -17.33 2.43
N GLN A 157 13.68 -16.71 2.71
CA GLN A 157 14.16 -16.45 4.09
C GLN A 157 14.53 -14.99 4.34
N THR A 158 14.16 -14.08 3.44
CA THR A 158 14.44 -12.67 3.61
C THR A 158 13.54 -12.06 4.68
N PRO A 159 13.99 -11.01 5.40
CA PRO A 159 13.15 -10.33 6.38
C PRO A 159 11.98 -9.60 5.73
N ASP A 160 11.00 -9.28 6.57
CA ASP A 160 9.92 -8.36 6.25
C ASP A 160 10.47 -6.94 6.18
N VAL A 161 9.96 -6.15 5.23
CA VAL A 161 10.52 -4.83 4.91
C VAL A 161 9.40 -3.84 4.70
N ALA A 162 9.67 -2.57 4.99
CA ALA A 162 8.80 -1.46 4.69
C ALA A 162 9.58 -0.36 3.98
N TRP A 163 8.90 0.36 3.11
CA TRP A 163 9.40 1.53 2.40
C TRP A 163 8.41 2.67 2.59
N ARG A 164 8.95 3.88 2.78
CA ARG A 164 8.17 5.12 2.79
C ARG A 164 8.64 6.04 1.69
N LEU A 165 7.68 6.59 0.97
CA LEU A 165 7.89 7.47 -0.16
C LEU A 165 7.09 8.75 0.07
N VAL A 166 7.74 9.89 -0.17
CA VAL A 166 7.09 11.20 -0.29
C VAL A 166 7.18 11.59 -1.76
N THR A 167 6.03 11.77 -2.39
CA THR A 167 5.94 12.12 -3.81
C THR A 167 5.17 13.41 -4.01
N ARG A 168 5.33 13.99 -5.19
CA ARG A 168 4.48 15.08 -5.68
C ARG A 168 4.52 15.13 -7.21
N PRO A 169 3.57 15.81 -7.86
CA PRO A 169 3.72 16.15 -9.28
C PRO A 169 5.00 16.98 -9.53
N ILE A 170 5.80 16.56 -10.51
CA ILE A 170 6.99 17.28 -11.02
C ILE A 170 6.82 17.40 -12.53
N MET A 171 7.40 18.41 -13.18
CA MET A 171 7.22 18.59 -14.64
C MET A 171 7.51 17.29 -15.41
N GLY A 172 6.49 16.78 -16.11
CA GLY A 172 6.58 15.54 -16.90
C GLY A 172 6.31 14.24 -16.12
N GLN A 173 5.93 14.31 -14.84
CA GLN A 173 5.57 13.15 -14.02
C GLN A 173 4.42 13.45 -13.05
N VAL A 174 3.46 12.54 -12.97
CA VAL A 174 2.32 12.66 -12.04
C VAL A 174 2.71 12.47 -10.57
N ALA A 175 3.77 11.72 -10.29
CA ALA A 175 4.24 11.41 -8.92
C ALA A 175 5.77 11.27 -8.83
N GLY A 176 6.52 12.37 -8.97
CA GLY A 176 7.97 12.36 -8.78
C GLY A 176 8.39 12.06 -7.33
N LEU A 177 9.39 11.20 -7.14
CA LEU A 177 9.94 10.82 -5.83
C LEU A 177 10.78 11.97 -5.27
N VAL A 178 10.41 12.46 -4.09
CA VAL A 178 11.14 13.52 -3.38
C VAL A 178 12.01 12.93 -2.28
N HIS A 179 11.40 12.11 -1.43
CA HIS A 179 12.08 11.38 -0.35
C HIS A 179 11.66 9.92 -0.38
N VAL A 180 12.61 9.04 -0.07
CA VAL A 180 12.38 7.61 0.02
C VAL A 180 13.26 7.03 1.11
N ALA A 181 12.75 6.06 1.85
CA ALA A 181 13.54 5.30 2.79
C ALA A 181 13.04 3.87 2.95
N ARG A 182 13.96 3.02 3.38
CA ARG A 182 13.74 1.60 3.67
C ARG A 182 13.87 1.34 5.15
N ARG A 183 13.12 0.37 5.65
CA ARG A 183 13.30 -0.19 6.98
C ARG A 183 13.04 -1.70 6.96
N GLU A 184 13.93 -2.46 7.58
CA GLU A 184 13.66 -3.86 7.93
C GLU A 184 12.78 -3.93 9.18
N LEU A 185 11.73 -4.73 9.10
CA LEU A 185 10.84 -4.96 10.23
C LEU A 185 11.46 -6.04 11.14
N SER A 186 11.35 -5.83 12.45
CA SER A 186 11.82 -6.82 13.41
C SER A 186 11.00 -8.11 13.31
N GLN A 187 11.59 -9.27 13.60
CA GLN A 187 10.86 -10.56 13.52
C GLN A 187 9.62 -10.66 14.41
N GLN A 188 9.48 -9.79 15.41
CA GLN A 188 8.38 -9.76 16.38
C GLN A 188 7.41 -8.59 16.13
N HIS A 189 7.42 -7.98 14.94
CA HIS A 189 6.49 -6.90 14.63
C HIS A 189 5.04 -7.40 14.65
N ASP A 190 4.12 -6.52 15.04
CA ASP A 190 2.68 -6.70 15.17
C ASP A 190 1.95 -5.92 14.06
N ALA A 191 2.41 -6.09 12.81
CA ALA A 191 1.82 -5.36 11.70
C ALA A 191 0.44 -5.94 11.35
N ASP A 192 -0.55 -5.05 11.28
CA ASP A 192 -1.94 -5.41 11.03
C ASP A 192 -2.31 -5.20 9.56
N CYS A 193 -2.91 -6.21 8.96
CA CYS A 193 -3.47 -6.18 7.61
C CYS A 193 -4.99 -6.30 7.75
N PHE A 194 -5.67 -5.16 7.63
CA PHE A 194 -7.03 -4.97 8.16
C PHE A 194 -7.11 -5.29 9.66
N GLU A 195 -7.95 -6.25 10.06
CA GLU A 195 -8.10 -6.71 11.45
C GLU A 195 -7.28 -7.99 11.75
N PHE A 196 -6.43 -8.42 10.82
CA PHE A 196 -5.68 -9.66 10.88
C PHE A 196 -4.17 -9.41 10.95
N SER A 197 -3.40 -10.41 11.37
CA SER A 197 -1.94 -10.31 11.29
C SER A 197 -1.49 -10.32 9.83
N CYS A 198 -0.63 -9.37 9.44
CA CYS A 198 -0.03 -9.39 8.11
C CYS A 198 0.79 -10.65 7.80
N ARG A 199 1.14 -11.44 8.81
CA ARG A 199 1.93 -12.69 8.68
C ARG A 199 1.08 -13.95 8.69
N ASP A 200 -0.25 -13.81 8.68
CA ASP A 200 -1.15 -14.93 8.52
C ASP A 200 -0.93 -15.62 7.16
N VAL A 201 -0.94 -16.94 7.15
CA VAL A 201 -0.66 -17.78 5.98
C VAL A 201 -1.87 -17.90 5.05
N ASP A 202 -3.06 -17.75 5.63
CA ASP A 202 -4.32 -17.77 4.89
C ASP A 202 -4.51 -16.47 4.11
N SER A 203 -5.32 -16.52 3.06
CA SER A 203 -5.67 -15.32 2.28
C SER A 203 -6.54 -14.39 3.14
N LEU A 204 -6.03 -13.20 3.40
CA LEU A 204 -6.78 -12.17 4.13
C LEU A 204 -7.77 -11.46 3.21
N ASN A 205 -7.43 -11.38 1.92
CA ASN A 205 -8.30 -10.78 0.90
C ASN A 205 -9.63 -11.53 0.78
N GLU A 206 -9.65 -12.84 0.99
CA GLU A 206 -10.89 -13.62 1.07
C GLU A 206 -11.65 -13.36 2.38
N ALA A 207 -10.95 -13.26 3.51
CA ALA A 207 -11.56 -13.16 4.84
C ALA A 207 -12.08 -11.76 5.21
N VAL A 208 -11.58 -10.70 4.57
CA VAL A 208 -11.93 -9.31 4.94
C VAL A 208 -13.37 -8.95 4.61
N ARG A 209 -14.00 -9.65 3.66
CA ARG A 209 -15.35 -9.30 3.20
C ARG A 209 -16.09 -10.49 2.60
N ASP A 210 -17.41 -10.50 2.79
CA ASP A 210 -18.32 -11.36 2.03
C ASP A 210 -18.47 -10.80 0.61
N TRP A 211 -17.55 -11.15 -0.28
CA TRP A 211 -17.47 -10.58 -1.62
C TRP A 211 -18.70 -10.93 -2.48
N PRO A 212 -19.23 -9.95 -3.24
CA PRO A 212 -20.20 -10.23 -4.29
C PRO A 212 -19.64 -11.16 -5.37
N GLU A 213 -20.53 -11.67 -6.23
CA GLU A 213 -20.15 -12.54 -7.34
C GLU A 213 -19.11 -11.87 -8.25
N PHE A 214 -18.11 -12.65 -8.66
CA PHE A 214 -17.04 -12.18 -9.52
C PHE A 214 -17.48 -12.08 -10.97
N GLU A 215 -17.07 -11.00 -11.63
CA GLU A 215 -17.23 -10.80 -13.05
C GLU A 215 -15.90 -11.01 -13.77
N PRO A 216 -15.86 -11.79 -14.87
CA PRO A 216 -14.66 -11.91 -15.68
C PRO A 216 -14.39 -10.58 -16.40
N ILE A 217 -13.14 -10.15 -16.41
CA ILE A 217 -12.69 -8.96 -17.14
C ILE A 217 -11.56 -9.33 -18.10
N GLU A 218 -11.42 -8.56 -19.18
CA GLU A 218 -10.33 -8.76 -20.12
C GLU A 218 -9.01 -8.37 -19.45
N PRO A 219 -8.00 -9.27 -19.41
CA PRO A 219 -6.72 -8.96 -18.83
C PRO A 219 -6.01 -7.89 -19.67
N LEU A 220 -5.76 -6.74 -19.05
CA LEU A 220 -4.92 -5.68 -19.61
C LEU A 220 -3.55 -5.77 -18.92
N PHE A 221 -2.68 -6.62 -19.47
CA PHE A 221 -1.30 -6.69 -19.02
C PHE A 221 -0.42 -5.82 -19.91
N ASP A 222 0.05 -4.71 -19.35
CA ASP A 222 1.11 -3.92 -19.96
C ASP A 222 2.45 -4.67 -19.91
N GLN A 223 3.43 -4.20 -20.68
CA GLN A 223 4.81 -4.67 -20.61
C GLN A 223 5.42 -4.24 -19.27
N GLY A 224 5.23 -5.04 -18.22
CA GLY A 224 5.69 -4.73 -16.87
C GLY A 224 5.33 -5.83 -15.85
N PRO A 225 5.69 -5.66 -14.57
CA PRO A 225 5.34 -6.61 -13.52
C PRO A 225 3.82 -6.79 -13.41
N LEU A 226 3.36 -8.04 -13.28
CA LEU A 226 1.94 -8.38 -13.19
C LEU A 226 1.24 -7.63 -12.04
N GLU A 227 1.91 -7.54 -10.89
CA GLU A 227 1.42 -6.83 -9.70
C GLU A 227 1.10 -5.35 -10.02
N LEU A 228 1.94 -4.70 -10.82
CA LEU A 228 1.72 -3.31 -11.23
C LEU A 228 0.51 -3.19 -12.15
N SER A 229 0.39 -4.06 -13.15
CA SER A 229 -0.74 -4.04 -14.09
C SER A 229 -2.07 -4.24 -13.36
N VAL A 230 -2.14 -5.21 -12.44
CA VAL A 230 -3.36 -5.46 -11.65
C VAL A 230 -3.69 -4.29 -10.74
N LEU A 231 -2.69 -3.68 -10.09
CA LEU A 231 -2.88 -2.46 -9.29
C LEU A 231 -3.44 -1.32 -10.14
N GLN A 232 -2.92 -1.10 -11.34
CA GLN A 232 -3.40 -0.04 -12.22
C GLN A 232 -4.85 -0.25 -12.65
N VAL A 233 -5.24 -1.47 -13.02
CA VAL A 233 -6.63 -1.80 -13.35
C VAL A 233 -7.56 -1.57 -12.16
N GLY A 234 -7.14 -1.97 -10.95
CA GLY A 234 -7.94 -1.74 -9.74
C GLY A 234 -8.13 -0.25 -9.42
N LEU A 235 -7.06 0.55 -9.54
CA LEU A 235 -7.13 2.00 -9.33
C LEU A 235 -8.03 2.69 -10.38
N GLU A 236 -8.00 2.22 -11.63
CA GLU A 236 -8.89 2.71 -12.69
C GLU A 236 -10.37 2.45 -12.37
N LYS A 237 -10.71 1.25 -11.89
CA LYS A 237 -12.08 0.92 -11.47
C LYS A 237 -12.62 1.81 -10.35
N LEU A 238 -11.73 2.32 -9.49
CA LEU A 238 -12.06 3.28 -8.45
C LEU A 238 -12.03 4.75 -8.92
N SER A 239 -11.88 5.00 -10.23
CA SER A 239 -11.77 6.34 -10.83
C SER A 239 -10.58 7.15 -10.30
N LEU A 240 -9.57 6.48 -9.75
CA LEU A 240 -8.29 7.05 -9.32
C LEU A 240 -7.29 7.16 -10.49
N ARG A 241 -7.75 6.83 -11.70
CA ARG A 241 -7.09 7.01 -13.00
C ARG A 241 -8.12 7.55 -14.02
N ASP A 242 -7.67 8.31 -15.01
CA ASP A 242 -8.53 8.85 -16.07
C ASP A 242 -8.94 7.79 -17.11
N GLU A 243 -10.22 7.79 -17.51
CA GLU A 243 -10.81 6.96 -18.56
C GLU A 243 -10.44 7.43 -20.00
N GLN A 244 -9.99 8.69 -20.17
CA GLN A 244 -9.95 9.37 -21.49
C GLN A 244 -8.58 9.32 -22.21
N GLY A 245 -7.76 8.31 -21.94
CA GLY A 245 -6.53 8.04 -22.70
C GLY A 245 -5.35 9.01 -22.46
N HIS A 246 -5.46 9.91 -21.48
CA HIS A 246 -4.31 10.54 -20.83
C HIS A 246 -4.14 9.84 -19.48
N ALA A 247 -3.37 8.75 -19.48
CA ALA A 247 -3.40 7.65 -18.52
C ALA A 247 -2.81 7.97 -17.13
N GLY A 248 -2.95 9.21 -16.64
CA GLY A 248 -2.33 9.67 -15.41
C GLY A 248 -3.11 9.33 -14.14
N TRP A 249 -2.37 9.11 -13.06
CA TRP A 249 -2.87 9.15 -11.69
C TRP A 249 -3.72 10.40 -11.43
N ARG A 250 -4.93 10.19 -10.91
CA ARG A 250 -5.76 11.28 -10.39
C ARG A 250 -5.56 11.35 -8.89
N ILE A 251 -4.97 12.44 -8.44
CA ILE A 251 -4.81 12.71 -7.01
C ILE A 251 -6.21 12.64 -6.38
N PRO A 252 -6.47 11.69 -5.46
CA PRO A 252 -7.76 11.60 -4.80
C PRO A 252 -8.00 12.88 -3.99
N GLU A 253 -9.26 13.29 -3.92
CA GLU A 253 -9.67 14.35 -3.01
C GLU A 253 -9.32 13.96 -1.58
N TRP A 254 -8.66 14.85 -0.85
CA TRP A 254 -8.35 14.62 0.57
C TRP A 254 -9.63 14.72 1.39
N PRO A 255 -10.07 13.65 2.08
CA PRO A 255 -11.22 13.75 2.96
C PRO A 255 -11.02 14.74 4.11
N GLU A 256 -12.00 15.62 4.35
CA GLU A 256 -11.96 16.57 5.47
C GLU A 256 -11.89 15.88 6.85
N SER A 257 -12.34 14.63 6.95
CA SER A 257 -12.30 13.82 8.17
C SER A 257 -10.95 13.17 8.45
N VAL A 258 -10.03 13.18 7.49
CA VAL A 258 -8.74 12.46 7.55
C VAL A 258 -7.62 13.43 7.89
N ALA A 259 -6.92 13.16 8.98
CA ALA A 259 -5.79 14.00 9.41
C ALA A 259 -4.56 13.82 8.49
N ALA A 260 -3.64 14.79 8.51
CA ALA A 260 -2.41 14.69 7.72
C ALA A 260 -1.59 13.45 8.12
N GLY A 261 -1.20 12.65 7.12
CA GLY A 261 -0.49 11.38 7.33
C GLY A 261 -1.36 10.17 7.68
N GLU A 262 -2.66 10.37 7.92
CA GLU A 262 -3.60 9.27 8.14
C GLU A 262 -3.94 8.59 6.81
N PRO A 263 -3.75 7.27 6.69
CA PRO A 263 -4.04 6.56 5.45
C PRO A 263 -5.55 6.45 5.23
N PHE A 264 -5.98 6.68 3.98
CA PHE A 264 -7.39 6.57 3.58
C PHE A 264 -7.59 5.72 2.31
N ILE A 265 -6.51 5.34 1.64
CA ILE A 265 -6.51 4.26 0.66
C ILE A 265 -5.51 3.21 1.12
N GLU A 266 -5.97 1.97 1.22
CA GLU A 266 -5.14 0.80 1.52
C GLU A 266 -5.24 -0.21 0.40
N VAL A 267 -4.12 -0.84 0.05
CA VAL A 267 -4.06 -1.89 -0.97
C VAL A 267 -3.34 -3.10 -0.41
N TYR A 268 -3.88 -4.28 -0.67
CA TYR A 268 -3.33 -5.56 -0.25
C TYR A 268 -3.15 -6.44 -1.47
N ILE A 269 -1.91 -6.89 -1.72
CA ILE A 269 -1.58 -7.77 -2.84
C ILE A 269 -1.01 -9.05 -2.27
N GLU A 270 -1.65 -10.17 -2.55
CA GLU A 270 -1.23 -11.51 -2.12
C GLU A 270 -0.82 -12.31 -3.36
N ARG A 271 0.35 -12.97 -3.29
CA ARG A 271 0.81 -13.86 -4.35
C ARG A 271 1.27 -15.18 -3.79
N GLY A 272 0.85 -16.25 -4.46
CA GLY A 272 1.27 -17.62 -4.14
C GLY A 272 0.67 -18.18 -2.85
N LEU A 273 -0.45 -17.65 -2.35
CA LEU A 273 -1.11 -18.18 -1.16
C LEU A 273 -2.03 -19.38 -1.47
N GLY A 274 -2.58 -19.42 -2.68
CA GLY A 274 -3.38 -20.55 -3.19
C GLY A 274 -2.55 -21.74 -3.68
N GLN A 275 -3.22 -22.68 -4.34
CA GLN A 275 -2.59 -23.82 -5.03
C GLN A 275 -2.05 -23.45 -6.42
N ASP A 276 -2.66 -22.46 -7.07
CA ASP A 276 -2.23 -21.93 -8.36
C ASP A 276 -1.31 -20.70 -8.18
N ASP A 277 -0.52 -20.35 -9.20
CA ASP A 277 0.14 -19.03 -9.27
C ASP A 277 -0.95 -17.97 -9.49
N ALA A 278 -1.59 -17.61 -8.40
CA ALA A 278 -2.64 -16.63 -8.32
C ALA A 278 -2.10 -15.35 -7.68
N LEU A 279 -2.57 -14.22 -8.21
CA LEU A 279 -2.40 -12.91 -7.61
C LEU A 279 -3.78 -12.40 -7.22
N ASP A 280 -3.93 -12.02 -5.96
CA ASP A 280 -5.14 -11.48 -5.39
C ASP A 280 -4.86 -10.06 -4.88
N LEU A 281 -5.64 -9.09 -5.34
CA LEU A 281 -5.50 -7.69 -4.98
C LEU A 281 -6.81 -7.18 -4.38
N VAL A 282 -6.75 -6.50 -3.25
CA VAL A 282 -7.86 -5.75 -2.66
C VAL A 282 -7.45 -4.29 -2.50
N ILE A 283 -8.32 -3.37 -2.92
CA ILE A 283 -8.22 -1.94 -2.63
C ILE A 283 -9.39 -1.54 -1.74
N HIS A 284 -9.08 -0.84 -0.65
CA HIS A 284 -10.04 -0.22 0.23
C HIS A 284 -9.82 1.30 0.21
N HIS A 285 -10.81 2.04 -0.26
CA HIS A 285 -10.82 3.50 -0.26
C HIS A 285 -11.89 3.96 0.74
N ASP A 286 -11.47 4.37 1.94
CA ASP A 286 -12.36 4.80 3.04
C ASP A 286 -12.53 6.33 3.06
N GLN A 287 -13.46 6.79 3.89
CA GLN A 287 -13.69 8.20 4.19
C GLN A 287 -14.07 9.02 2.94
N LEU A 288 -14.82 8.41 2.01
CA LEU A 288 -15.31 9.11 0.84
C LEU A 288 -16.22 10.28 1.28
N MET A 289 -16.00 11.45 0.67
CA MET A 289 -16.82 12.65 0.88
C MET A 289 -18.16 12.56 0.12
N ASP A 290 -18.83 11.42 0.23
CA ASP A 290 -20.15 11.14 -0.32
C ASP A 290 -21.18 11.01 0.81
N ASP A 291 -22.42 11.44 0.58
CA ASP A 291 -23.46 11.44 1.60
C ASP A 291 -24.05 10.05 1.86
N HIS A 292 -23.83 9.11 0.95
CA HIS A 292 -24.35 7.75 1.03
C HIS A 292 -23.26 6.70 1.28
N THR A 293 -22.10 6.88 0.66
CA THR A 293 -21.01 5.90 0.60
C THR A 293 -19.87 6.32 1.51
N ARG A 294 -19.54 5.47 2.48
CA ARG A 294 -18.38 5.67 3.35
C ARG A 294 -17.10 5.19 2.67
N ALA A 295 -17.14 3.97 2.12
CA ALA A 295 -15.96 3.33 1.55
C ALA A 295 -16.29 2.53 0.29
N LEU A 296 -15.32 2.47 -0.62
CA LEU A 296 -15.33 1.60 -1.78
C LEU A 296 -14.31 0.48 -1.60
N TRP A 297 -14.73 -0.71 -2.02
CA TRP A 297 -13.92 -1.92 -2.01
C TRP A 297 -13.85 -2.47 -3.43
N GLU A 298 -12.65 -2.78 -3.87
CA GLU A 298 -12.41 -3.42 -5.17
C GLU A 298 -11.49 -4.62 -4.93
N ARG A 299 -11.83 -5.77 -5.51
CA ARG A 299 -10.99 -6.97 -5.48
C ARG A 299 -10.78 -7.51 -6.88
N LEU A 300 -9.53 -7.78 -7.22
CA LEU A 300 -9.13 -8.39 -8.48
C LEU A 300 -8.36 -9.67 -8.22
N ILE A 301 -8.70 -10.71 -8.96
CA ILE A 301 -7.99 -11.99 -8.91
C ILE A 301 -7.49 -12.31 -10.31
N VAL A 302 -6.21 -12.61 -10.41
CA VAL A 302 -5.58 -13.18 -11.61
C VAL A 302 -5.23 -14.63 -11.33
N LEU A 303 -5.69 -15.52 -12.20
CA LEU A 303 -5.41 -16.95 -12.15
C LEU A 303 -4.58 -17.36 -13.36
N GLY A 304 -3.47 -18.06 -13.12
CA GLY A 304 -2.56 -18.52 -14.16
C GLY A 304 -1.58 -17.45 -14.64
N ALA A 305 -0.83 -17.76 -15.70
CA ALA A 305 0.23 -16.90 -16.21
C ALA A 305 0.18 -16.77 -17.74
N GLY A 306 0.73 -15.66 -18.25
CA GLY A 306 0.86 -15.38 -19.69
C GLY A 306 -0.49 -15.27 -20.41
N ASP A 307 -0.53 -15.72 -21.67
CA ASP A 307 -1.69 -15.59 -22.57
C ASP A 307 -2.95 -16.36 -22.11
N THR A 308 -2.82 -17.22 -21.10
CA THR A 308 -3.93 -17.99 -20.52
C THR A 308 -4.43 -17.44 -19.20
N ALA A 309 -3.84 -16.34 -18.71
CA ALA A 309 -4.27 -15.75 -17.46
C ALA A 309 -5.71 -15.24 -17.56
N LEU A 310 -6.51 -15.60 -16.56
CA LEU A 310 -7.88 -15.13 -16.41
C LEU A 310 -7.92 -14.09 -15.30
N MET A 311 -8.66 -13.01 -15.54
CA MET A 311 -8.82 -11.94 -14.58
C MET A 311 -10.29 -11.79 -14.21
N PHE A 312 -10.54 -11.65 -12.91
CA PHE A 312 -11.86 -11.47 -12.35
C PHE A 312 -11.85 -10.24 -11.46
N SER A 313 -12.96 -9.50 -11.42
CA SER A 313 -13.15 -8.40 -10.50
C SER A 313 -14.47 -8.53 -9.76
N THR A 314 -14.50 -8.01 -8.54
CA THR A 314 -15.73 -7.79 -7.78
C THR A 314 -15.55 -6.51 -6.96
N SER A 315 -16.64 -5.81 -6.72
CA SER A 315 -16.62 -4.55 -5.97
C SER A 315 -17.76 -4.52 -4.98
N ASP A 316 -17.57 -3.78 -3.91
CA ASP A 316 -18.62 -3.53 -2.93
C ASP A 316 -18.53 -2.11 -2.38
N GLN A 317 -19.66 -1.62 -1.90
CA GLN A 317 -19.79 -0.28 -1.34
C GLN A 317 -20.24 -0.39 0.11
N GLN A 318 -19.53 0.28 1.00
CA GLN A 318 -19.91 0.37 2.40
C GLN A 318 -20.64 1.69 2.64
N PRO A 319 -21.93 1.67 3.02
CA PRO A 319 -22.65 2.89 3.32
C PRO A 319 -22.24 3.46 4.69
N TRP A 320 -22.47 4.76 4.88
CA TRP A 320 -22.38 5.35 6.22
C TRP A 320 -23.37 4.67 7.19
N PRO A 321 -23.01 4.49 8.48
CA PRO A 321 -23.94 4.03 9.48
C PRO A 321 -25.16 4.96 9.50
N ARG A 322 -26.36 4.41 9.35
CA ARG A 322 -27.59 5.19 9.55
C ARG A 322 -27.65 5.57 11.03
N GLN A 323 -27.56 6.87 11.33
CA GLN A 323 -27.76 7.42 12.66
C GLN A 323 -29.19 7.22 13.15
#